data_AF-A0A7C5AAI2-F1
#
_entry.id   AF-A0A7C5AAI2-F1
#
_cell.length_a   1.000
_cell.length_b   1.000
_cell.length_c   1.000
_cell.angle_alpha   90.00
_cell.angle_beta   90.00
_cell.angle_gamma   90.00
#
_symmetry.space_group_name_H-M   'P 1'
#
loop_
_entity.id
_entity.type
_entity.pdbx_description
1 polymer ?
#
loop_
_entity_poly.entity_id
_entity_poly.type
_entity_poly.pdbx_seq_one_letter_code
_entity_poly.pdbx_strand_id
1 'polypeptide(L)'
;MSSRSRSRFSGRDRGFAVLAVFAVMAILISALAAETLRQSYRRQAETINLLSSIATTRATASCIERELSEVVRSGVLASMYGTGMLGENSERVEERIVSFLNARIEKGWSFSGFREISVHPADENSISLLWMPDGSLRVEASLRARILHISGVEVCGLRIEERVSPRFLRLARLARLAAEMLGSGAGEDEVENEMNLRYACELVRFEISGGQVTVWDLYGGQVILA
;
A
#
# COMPACT_ATOMS: atom_id res chain seq x y z
N MET A 1 47.56 57.32 -62.75
CA MET A 1 46.51 58.14 -62.13
C MET A 1 45.17 57.43 -62.27
N SER A 2 44.53 57.19 -61.11
CA SER A 2 43.10 57.00 -60.82
C SER A 2 42.23 56.05 -61.67
N SER A 3 42.04 54.86 -61.08
CA SER A 3 40.91 53.95 -61.21
C SER A 3 39.54 54.61 -60.96
N ARG A 4 38.49 54.20 -61.69
CA ARG A 4 37.11 54.00 -61.16
C ARG A 4 36.19 53.43 -62.23
N SER A 5 36.07 52.10 -62.31
CA SER A 5 34.91 51.45 -62.93
C SER A 5 33.73 51.57 -61.95
N ARG A 6 32.86 52.56 -62.16
CA ARG A 6 31.57 52.62 -61.44
C ARG A 6 30.66 51.53 -61.99
N SER A 7 30.47 50.45 -61.24
CA SER A 7 29.43 49.46 -61.49
C SER A 7 28.04 50.13 -61.39
N ARG A 8 27.37 50.32 -62.53
CA ARG A 8 25.94 50.69 -62.58
C ARG A 8 25.11 49.43 -62.31
N PHE A 9 24.82 49.16 -61.04
CA PHE A 9 23.71 48.26 -60.70
C PHE A 9 22.39 49.01 -60.93
N SER A 10 21.51 48.46 -61.77
CA SER A 10 20.20 49.07 -62.06
C SER A 10 19.28 48.95 -60.84
N GLY A 11 18.32 49.87 -60.67
CA GLY A 11 17.35 49.83 -59.56
C GLY A 11 16.50 48.56 -59.53
N ARG A 12 16.39 47.85 -60.66
CA ARG A 12 15.65 46.59 -60.82
C ARG A 12 16.40 45.40 -60.20
N ASP A 13 17.72 45.36 -60.38
CA ASP A 13 18.60 44.31 -59.81
C ASP A 13 18.67 44.41 -58.27
N ARG A 14 18.61 45.64 -57.74
CA ARG A 14 18.51 45.88 -56.29
C ARG A 14 17.18 45.41 -55.73
N GLY A 15 16.08 45.60 -56.46
CA GLY A 15 14.74 45.12 -56.05
C GLY A 15 14.66 43.59 -55.95
N PHE A 16 15.21 42.88 -56.94
CA PHE A 16 15.30 41.41 -56.90
C PHE A 16 16.21 40.89 -55.79
N ALA A 17 17.35 41.55 -55.54
CA ALA A 17 18.24 41.19 -54.44
C ALA A 17 17.55 41.35 -53.07
N VAL A 18 16.80 42.44 -52.86
CA VAL A 18 16.04 42.65 -51.62
C VAL A 18 14.95 41.61 -51.44
N LEU A 19 14.22 41.26 -52.52
CA LEU A 19 13.18 40.23 -52.47
C LEU A 19 13.75 38.85 -52.18
N ALA A 20 14.91 38.51 -52.76
CA ALA A 20 15.61 37.26 -52.51
C ALA A 20 16.09 37.16 -51.05
N VAL A 21 16.67 38.22 -50.50
CA VAL A 21 17.07 38.27 -49.08
C VAL A 21 15.86 38.12 -48.17
N PHE A 22 14.74 38.78 -48.48
CA PHE A 22 13.51 38.66 -47.71
C PHE A 22 12.93 37.24 -47.76
N ALA A 23 12.90 36.62 -48.95
CA ALA A 23 12.43 35.25 -49.11
C ALA A 23 13.30 34.24 -48.34
N VAL A 24 14.63 34.38 -48.43
CA VAL A 24 15.57 33.54 -47.68
C VAL A 24 15.38 33.74 -46.17
N MET A 25 15.27 34.98 -45.71
CA MET A 25 15.03 35.30 -44.31
C MET A 25 13.69 34.73 -43.82
N ALA A 26 12.62 34.84 -44.59
CA ALA A 26 11.31 34.27 -44.26
C ALA A 26 11.39 32.75 -44.13
N ILE A 27 12.07 32.06 -45.06
CA ILE A 27 12.29 30.61 -45.00
C ILE A 27 13.09 30.23 -43.75
N LEU A 28 14.16 30.97 -43.43
CA LEU A 28 14.99 30.71 -42.25
C LEU A 28 14.22 30.93 -40.94
N ILE A 29 13.40 31.99 -40.85
CA ILE A 29 12.55 32.25 -39.69
C ILE A 29 11.50 31.15 -39.53
N SER A 30 10.84 30.73 -40.62
CA SER A 30 9.88 29.63 -40.58
C SER A 30 10.52 28.30 -40.17
N ALA A 31 11.74 28.01 -40.66
CA ALA A 31 12.48 26.81 -40.27
C ALA A 31 12.88 26.85 -38.78
N LEU A 32 13.35 28.00 -38.28
CA LEU A 32 13.67 28.19 -36.87
C LEU A 32 12.43 28.06 -35.99
N ALA A 33 11.30 28.66 -36.39
CA ALA A 33 10.04 28.56 -35.66
C ALA A 33 9.49 27.12 -35.63
N ALA A 34 9.62 26.37 -36.73
CA ALA A 34 9.23 24.96 -36.76
C ALA A 34 10.09 24.11 -35.81
N GLU A 35 11.40 24.37 -35.76
CA GLU A 35 12.31 23.65 -34.88
C GLU A 35 12.08 23.99 -33.41
N THR A 36 11.86 25.27 -33.08
CA THR A 36 11.54 25.67 -31.69
C THR A 36 10.22 25.07 -31.22
N LEU A 37 9.19 25.03 -32.08
CA LEU A 37 7.92 24.36 -31.78
C LEU A 37 8.11 22.86 -31.56
N ARG A 38 8.84 22.17 -32.43
CA ARG A 38 9.15 20.73 -32.26
C ARG A 38 9.87 20.45 -30.96
N GLN A 39 10.86 21.26 -30.61
CA GLN A 39 11.58 21.12 -29.34
C GLN A 39 10.67 21.36 -28.14
N SER A 40 9.79 22.36 -28.21
CA SER A 40 8.80 22.63 -27.16
C SER A 40 7.85 21.43 -26.95
N TYR A 41 7.29 20.89 -28.04
CA TYR A 41 6.41 19.72 -27.96
C TYR A 41 7.12 18.47 -27.42
N ARG A 42 8.38 18.24 -27.81
CA ARG A 42 9.18 17.13 -27.26
C ARG A 42 9.36 17.26 -25.74
N ARG A 43 9.75 18.46 -25.26
CA ARG A 43 9.91 18.71 -23.82
C ARG A 43 8.59 18.53 -23.06
N GLN A 44 7.48 19.00 -23.62
CA GLN A 44 6.15 18.81 -23.02
C GLN A 44 5.77 17.33 -22.94
N ALA A 45 5.97 16.57 -24.02
CA ALA A 45 5.70 15.13 -24.05
C ALA A 45 6.57 14.36 -23.04
N GLU A 46 7.87 14.68 -22.96
CA GLU A 46 8.79 14.12 -21.97
C GLU A 46 8.33 14.40 -20.54
N THR A 47 7.88 15.62 -20.27
CA THR A 47 7.36 16.02 -18.96
C THR A 47 6.09 15.25 -18.61
N ILE A 48 5.14 15.15 -19.54
CA ILE A 48 3.89 14.40 -19.34
C ILE A 48 4.19 12.92 -19.07
N ASN A 49 5.09 12.32 -19.86
CA ASN A 49 5.50 10.93 -19.68
C ASN A 49 6.15 10.70 -18.31
N LEU A 50 7.02 11.62 -17.87
CA LEU A 50 7.65 11.54 -16.56
C LEU A 50 6.60 11.62 -15.43
N LEU A 51 5.70 12.61 -15.48
CA LEU A 51 4.64 12.77 -14.48
C LEU A 51 3.71 11.55 -14.44
N SER A 52 3.35 11.00 -15.60
CA SER A 52 2.57 9.77 -15.69
C SER A 52 3.31 8.57 -15.06
N SER A 53 4.62 8.44 -15.32
CA SER A 53 5.42 7.39 -14.69
C SER A 53 5.54 7.54 -13.16
N ILE A 54 5.59 8.76 -12.64
CA ILE A 54 5.56 9.02 -11.19
C ILE A 54 4.21 8.61 -10.60
N ALA A 55 3.11 9.03 -11.22
CA ALA A 55 1.78 8.71 -10.75
C ALA A 55 1.51 7.20 -10.74
N THR A 56 1.89 6.50 -11.81
CA THR A 56 1.74 5.04 -11.92
C THR A 56 2.62 4.30 -10.90
N THR A 57 3.89 4.69 -10.74
CA THR A 57 4.79 4.07 -9.74
C THR A 57 4.23 4.20 -8.32
N ARG A 58 3.74 5.40 -7.97
CA ARG A 58 3.10 5.63 -6.66
C ARG A 58 1.82 4.83 -6.49
N ALA A 59 0.96 4.79 -7.51
CA ALA A 59 -0.28 4.03 -7.46
C ALA A 59 0.00 2.53 -7.29
N THR A 60 1.02 1.99 -7.95
CA THR A 60 1.45 0.60 -7.79
C THR A 60 1.97 0.35 -6.37
N ALA A 61 2.78 1.24 -5.82
CA ALA A 61 3.24 1.14 -4.43
C ALA A 61 2.06 1.10 -3.44
N SER A 62 1.12 2.03 -3.56
CA SER A 62 -0.08 2.06 -2.70
C SER A 62 -0.99 0.85 -2.91
N CYS A 63 -1.02 0.29 -4.13
CA CYS A 63 -1.76 -0.95 -4.41
C CYS A 63 -1.16 -2.13 -3.63
N ILE A 64 0.16 -2.26 -3.64
CA ILE A 64 0.90 -3.30 -2.91
C ILE A 64 0.74 -3.09 -1.40
N GLU A 65 0.89 -1.86 -0.89
CA GLU A 65 0.66 -1.54 0.53
C GLU A 65 -0.72 -1.97 0.98
N ARG A 66 -1.77 -1.58 0.24
CA ARG A 66 -3.16 -1.92 0.58
C ARG A 66 -3.40 -3.43 0.56
N GLU A 67 -2.83 -4.14 -0.41
CA GLU A 67 -2.94 -5.59 -0.47
C GLU A 67 -2.26 -6.26 0.73
N LEU A 68 -1.06 -5.82 1.11
CA LEU A 68 -0.35 -6.35 2.26
C LEU A 68 -1.06 -6.02 3.58
N SER A 69 -1.62 -4.81 3.70
CA SER A 69 -2.52 -4.40 4.79
C SER A 69 -3.69 -5.36 4.95
N GLU A 70 -4.36 -5.71 3.86
CA GLU A 70 -5.50 -6.64 3.89
C GLU A 70 -5.08 -8.07 4.27
N VAL A 71 -3.91 -8.50 3.78
CA VAL A 71 -3.32 -9.79 4.15
C VAL A 71 -2.98 -9.83 5.63
N VAL A 72 -2.41 -8.77 6.19
CA VAL A 72 -2.13 -8.67 7.63
C VAL A 72 -3.43 -8.71 8.42
N ARG A 73 -4.44 -7.92 8.04
CA ARG A 73 -5.75 -7.91 8.70
C ARG A 73 -6.40 -9.29 8.72
N SER A 74 -6.50 -9.93 7.55
CA SER A 74 -7.06 -11.28 7.41
C SER A 74 -6.21 -12.32 8.13
N GLY A 75 -4.88 -12.20 8.05
CA GLY A 75 -3.92 -13.07 8.71
C GLY A 75 -4.02 -13.00 10.23
N VAL A 76 -4.22 -11.82 10.81
CA VAL A 76 -4.45 -11.66 12.26
C VAL A 76 -5.72 -12.38 12.68
N LEU A 77 -6.85 -12.15 11.98
CA LEU A 77 -8.12 -12.80 12.30
C LEU A 77 -8.01 -14.33 12.22
N ALA A 78 -7.45 -14.85 11.12
CA ALA A 78 -7.25 -16.28 10.92
C ALA A 78 -6.31 -16.89 11.97
N SER A 79 -5.23 -16.18 12.32
CA SER A 79 -4.27 -16.63 13.32
C SER A 79 -4.88 -16.66 14.72
N MET A 80 -5.65 -15.63 15.09
CA MET A 80 -6.37 -15.58 16.37
C MET A 80 -7.42 -16.70 16.47
N TYR A 81 -8.22 -16.89 15.43
CA TYR A 81 -9.23 -17.96 15.40
C TYR A 81 -8.59 -19.35 15.50
N GLY A 82 -7.58 -19.63 14.67
CA GLY A 82 -6.88 -20.92 14.67
C GLY A 82 -6.18 -21.21 16.01
N THR A 83 -5.53 -20.20 16.58
CA THR A 83 -4.84 -20.32 17.89
C THR A 83 -5.85 -20.52 19.02
N GLY A 84 -6.96 -19.78 19.01
CA GLY A 84 -8.03 -19.90 19.99
C GLY A 84 -8.68 -21.28 19.99
N MET A 85 -8.96 -21.82 18.80
CA MET A 85 -9.50 -23.19 18.64
C MET A 85 -8.55 -24.28 19.17
N LEU A 86 -7.24 -24.05 19.09
CA LEU A 86 -6.22 -25.00 19.53
C LEU A 86 -5.74 -24.77 20.97
N GLY A 87 -6.22 -23.71 21.64
CA GLY A 87 -5.76 -23.34 22.98
C GLY A 87 -4.29 -22.89 23.05
N GLU A 88 -3.73 -22.44 21.93
CA GLU A 88 -2.33 -22.00 21.81
C GLU A 88 -2.12 -20.58 22.39
N ASN A 89 -0.87 -20.12 22.48
CA ASN A 89 -0.49 -18.84 23.08
C ASN A 89 -0.39 -17.69 22.05
N SER A 90 -0.13 -16.47 22.53
CA SER A 90 0.04 -15.28 21.69
C SER A 90 1.24 -15.34 20.75
N GLU A 91 2.34 -15.99 21.15
CA GLU A 91 3.52 -16.16 20.29
C GLU A 91 3.15 -16.92 19.01
N ARG A 92 2.27 -17.92 19.12
CA ARG A 92 1.79 -18.66 17.96
C ARG A 92 0.92 -17.84 17.01
N VAL A 93 0.18 -16.86 17.54
CA VAL A 93 -0.54 -15.88 16.72
C VAL A 93 0.45 -15.03 15.93
N GLU A 94 1.49 -14.53 16.60
CA GLU A 94 2.51 -13.67 16.01
C GLU A 94 3.28 -14.36 14.89
N GLU A 95 3.75 -15.58 15.12
CA GLU A 95 4.45 -16.40 14.12
C GLU A 95 3.59 -16.64 12.87
N ARG A 96 2.30 -16.95 13.06
CA ARG A 96 1.37 -17.16 11.94
C ARG A 96 1.15 -15.88 11.13
N ILE A 97 1.02 -14.72 11.78
CA ILE A 97 0.87 -13.42 11.09
C ILE A 97 2.08 -13.15 10.20
N VAL A 98 3.30 -13.29 10.73
CA VAL A 98 4.53 -13.12 9.95
C VAL A 98 4.60 -14.11 8.80
N SER A 99 4.21 -15.37 9.04
CA SER A 99 4.16 -16.40 8.00
C SER A 99 3.18 -16.05 6.87
N PHE A 100 1.97 -15.53 7.19
CA PHE A 100 1.00 -15.12 6.17
C PHE A 100 1.52 -13.96 5.32
N LEU A 101 2.11 -12.95 5.97
CA LEU A 101 2.70 -11.80 5.28
C LEU A 101 3.83 -12.24 4.34
N ASN A 102 4.77 -13.04 4.84
CA ASN A 102 5.91 -13.51 4.06
C ASN A 102 5.49 -14.44 2.92
N ALA A 103 4.50 -15.30 3.12
CA ALA A 103 3.94 -16.13 2.05
C ALA A 103 3.31 -15.28 0.93
N ARG A 104 2.72 -14.11 1.26
CA ARG A 104 2.26 -13.18 0.21
C ARG A 104 3.43 -12.49 -0.49
N ILE A 105 4.43 -12.03 0.25
CA ILE A 105 5.60 -11.37 -0.31
C ILE A 105 6.34 -12.29 -1.27
N GLU A 106 6.50 -13.57 -0.92
CA GLU A 106 7.19 -14.58 -1.74
C GLU A 106 6.54 -14.80 -3.10
N LYS A 107 5.20 -14.65 -3.20
CA LYS A 107 4.49 -14.71 -4.50
C LYS A 107 4.89 -13.57 -5.44
N GLY A 108 5.40 -12.47 -4.90
CA GLY A 108 5.79 -11.28 -5.66
C GLY A 108 4.63 -10.58 -6.35
N TRP A 109 4.97 -9.65 -7.24
CA TRP A 109 4.02 -8.88 -8.06
C TRP A 109 4.56 -8.72 -9.47
N SER A 110 3.64 -8.74 -10.43
CA SER A 110 3.95 -8.50 -11.83
C SER A 110 3.02 -7.43 -12.38
N PHE A 111 3.53 -6.22 -12.54
CA PHE A 111 2.84 -5.11 -13.19
C PHE A 111 3.57 -4.74 -14.48
N SER A 112 2.82 -4.47 -15.56
CA SER A 112 3.39 -3.96 -16.80
C SER A 112 4.01 -2.57 -16.59
N GLY A 113 5.12 -2.26 -17.28
CA GLY A 113 5.77 -0.96 -17.18
C GLY A 113 6.78 -0.84 -16.04
N PHE A 114 7.06 -1.92 -15.32
CA PHE A 114 8.05 -1.95 -14.25
C PHE A 114 9.24 -2.83 -14.64
N ARG A 115 10.45 -2.35 -14.33
CA ARG A 115 11.69 -3.10 -14.48
C ARG A 115 11.89 -4.05 -13.30
N GLU A 116 11.55 -3.59 -12.10
CA GLU A 116 11.73 -4.34 -10.86
C GLU A 116 10.62 -3.98 -9.88
N ILE A 117 10.04 -5.00 -9.25
CA ILE A 117 9.17 -4.87 -8.08
C ILE A 117 9.65 -5.92 -7.10
N SER A 118 10.28 -5.49 -6.01
CA SER A 118 10.81 -6.36 -4.98
C SER A 118 10.38 -5.85 -3.61
N VAL A 119 9.92 -6.77 -2.76
CA VAL A 119 9.64 -6.51 -1.34
C VAL A 119 10.38 -7.59 -0.58
N HIS A 120 11.21 -7.20 0.37
CA HIS A 120 11.93 -8.15 1.21
C HIS A 120 10.97 -8.77 2.23
N PRO A 121 11.14 -10.06 2.58
CA PRO A 121 10.39 -10.69 3.67
C PRO A 121 10.50 -9.87 4.95
N ALA A 122 9.40 -9.84 5.69
CA ALA A 122 9.35 -9.27 7.02
C ALA A 122 10.18 -10.12 7.99
N ASP A 123 11.06 -9.43 8.71
CA ASP A 123 11.87 -9.90 9.84
C ASP A 123 11.57 -9.07 11.09
N GLU A 124 12.16 -9.46 12.23
CA GLU A 124 12.02 -8.81 13.55
C GLU A 124 12.33 -7.31 13.55
N ASN A 125 13.08 -6.78 12.58
CA ASN A 125 13.41 -5.35 12.49
C ASN A 125 12.42 -4.56 11.62
N SER A 126 11.58 -5.27 10.87
CA SER A 126 10.67 -4.68 9.88
C SER A 126 9.20 -4.77 10.27
N ILE A 127 8.84 -5.61 11.26
CA ILE A 127 7.47 -5.76 11.76
C ILE A 127 7.46 -5.76 13.29
N SER A 128 6.51 -5.00 13.85
CA SER A 128 6.22 -4.89 15.27
C SER A 128 4.79 -5.33 15.54
N LEU A 129 4.64 -6.30 16.45
CA LEU A 129 3.35 -6.86 16.88
C LEU A 129 3.10 -6.42 18.33
N LEU A 130 2.16 -5.48 18.51
CA LEU A 130 1.93 -4.79 19.76
C LEU A 130 0.57 -5.19 20.34
N TRP A 131 0.60 -5.98 21.40
CA TRP A 131 -0.59 -6.30 22.17
C TRP A 131 -1.04 -5.09 22.99
N MET A 132 -2.27 -4.67 22.76
CA MET A 132 -2.89 -3.55 23.44
C MET A 132 -3.44 -3.99 24.82
N PRO A 133 -3.62 -3.07 25.78
CA PRO A 133 -4.16 -3.40 27.10
C PRO A 133 -5.57 -4.00 27.08
N ASP A 134 -6.36 -3.72 26.05
CA ASP A 134 -7.68 -4.30 25.82
C ASP A 134 -7.62 -5.74 25.27
N GLY A 135 -6.43 -6.25 24.97
CA GLY A 135 -6.17 -7.57 24.41
C GLY A 135 -6.25 -7.65 22.89
N SER A 136 -6.45 -6.52 22.19
CA SER A 136 -6.36 -6.43 20.72
C SER A 136 -4.91 -6.38 20.24
N LEU A 137 -4.69 -6.59 18.95
CA LEU A 137 -3.35 -6.55 18.33
C LEU A 137 -3.23 -5.38 17.36
N ARG A 138 -2.15 -4.64 17.48
CA ARG A 138 -1.68 -3.68 16.48
C ARG A 138 -0.47 -4.24 15.76
N VAL A 139 -0.48 -4.17 14.44
CA VAL A 139 0.62 -4.57 13.58
C VAL A 139 1.15 -3.33 12.87
N GLU A 140 2.43 -3.04 13.07
CA GLU A 140 3.14 -1.96 12.38
C GLU A 140 4.31 -2.57 11.62
N ALA A 141 4.38 -2.36 10.30
CA ALA A 141 5.47 -2.87 9.49
C ALA A 141 6.06 -1.79 8.58
N SER A 142 7.38 -1.76 8.48
CA SER A 142 8.17 -0.93 7.55
C SER A 142 9.01 -1.86 6.69
N LEU A 143 8.47 -2.23 5.53
CA LEU A 143 9.08 -3.23 4.66
C LEU A 143 10.07 -2.58 3.71
N ARG A 144 11.24 -3.21 3.58
CA ARG A 144 12.20 -2.82 2.53
C ARG A 144 11.63 -3.26 1.19
N ALA A 145 11.33 -2.29 0.34
CA ALA A 145 10.78 -2.52 -0.98
C ALA A 145 11.43 -1.61 -2.00
N ARG A 146 11.40 -2.04 -3.27
CA ARG A 146 11.91 -1.31 -4.41
C ARG A 146 10.97 -1.50 -5.59
N ILE A 147 10.40 -0.41 -6.07
CA ILE A 147 9.46 -0.39 -7.20
C ILE A 147 10.03 0.55 -8.26
N LEU A 148 10.62 -0.03 -9.30
CA LEU A 148 11.35 0.70 -10.35
C LEU A 148 10.59 0.63 -11.67
N HIS A 149 10.06 1.77 -12.11
CA HIS A 149 9.41 1.92 -13.41
C HIS A 149 10.44 1.93 -14.55
N ILE A 150 10.04 1.52 -15.76
CA ILE A 150 10.92 1.46 -16.94
C ILE A 150 11.53 2.82 -17.32
N SER A 151 10.88 3.93 -16.93
CA SER A 151 11.38 5.30 -17.12
C SER A 151 12.49 5.70 -16.13
N GLY A 152 12.80 4.86 -15.14
CA GLY A 152 13.79 5.13 -14.09
C GLY A 152 13.21 5.76 -12.82
N VAL A 153 11.90 6.00 -12.76
CA VAL A 153 11.23 6.45 -11.53
C VAL A 153 11.16 5.32 -10.52
N GLU A 154 11.43 5.64 -9.26
CA GLU A 154 11.54 4.67 -8.17
C GLU A 154 10.75 5.09 -6.93
N VAL A 155 10.14 4.09 -6.27
CA VAL A 155 9.60 4.21 -4.91
C VAL A 155 10.29 3.16 -4.04
N CYS A 156 10.73 3.58 -2.85
CA CYS A 156 11.44 2.74 -1.89
C CYS A 156 10.66 2.66 -0.58
N GLY A 157 10.58 1.45 -0.04
CA GLY A 157 9.89 1.16 1.21
C GLY A 157 8.37 1.10 1.06
N LEU A 158 7.75 0.34 1.96
CA LEU A 158 6.29 0.27 2.13
C LEU A 158 5.96 0.30 3.61
N ARG A 159 4.84 0.92 3.98
CA ARG A 159 4.37 0.96 5.37
C ARG A 159 3.02 0.29 5.52
N ILE A 160 2.89 -0.51 6.57
CA ILE A 160 1.65 -1.19 6.96
C ILE A 160 1.34 -0.79 8.39
N GLU A 161 0.11 -0.37 8.65
CA GLU A 161 -0.40 -0.08 9.98
C GLU A 161 -1.81 -0.62 10.12
N GLU A 162 -1.95 -1.72 10.84
CA GLU A 162 -3.24 -2.39 11.04
C GLU A 162 -3.56 -2.51 12.52
N ARG A 163 -4.78 -2.10 12.88
CA ARG A 163 -5.38 -2.41 14.17
C ARG A 163 -6.52 -3.37 13.93
N VAL A 164 -6.43 -4.57 14.51
CA VAL A 164 -7.41 -5.63 14.29
C VAL A 164 -8.13 -5.91 15.61
N SER A 165 -9.47 -5.90 15.53
CA SER A 165 -10.36 -5.75 16.70
C SER A 165 -11.04 -7.03 17.23
N PRO A 166 -10.41 -8.22 17.25
CA PRO A 166 -10.70 -9.19 18.30
C PRO A 166 -9.79 -8.90 19.50
N ARG A 167 -10.37 -8.80 20.68
CA ARG A 167 -9.62 -8.69 21.94
C ARG A 167 -9.10 -10.06 22.38
N PHE A 168 -8.29 -10.71 21.54
CA PHE A 168 -7.89 -12.12 21.71
C PHE A 168 -7.41 -12.45 23.13
N LEU A 169 -6.49 -11.67 23.71
CA LEU A 169 -6.00 -11.94 25.07
C LEU A 169 -7.08 -11.77 26.14
N ARG A 170 -8.04 -10.86 25.93
CA ARG A 170 -9.21 -10.70 26.81
C ARG A 170 -10.09 -11.94 26.75
N LEU A 171 -10.44 -12.39 25.55
CA LEU A 171 -11.27 -13.58 25.35
C LEU A 171 -10.61 -14.83 25.92
N ALA A 172 -9.31 -15.01 25.66
CA ALA A 172 -8.54 -16.14 26.21
C ALA A 172 -8.54 -16.15 27.75
N ARG A 173 -8.39 -14.99 28.38
CA ARG A 173 -8.49 -14.86 29.85
C ARG A 173 -9.89 -15.18 30.36
N LEU A 174 -10.92 -14.70 29.68
CA LEU A 174 -12.32 -14.95 30.05
C LEU A 174 -12.71 -16.43 29.90
N ALA A 175 -12.22 -17.09 28.84
CA ALA A 175 -12.42 -18.52 28.63
C ALA A 175 -11.79 -19.34 29.77
N ARG A 176 -10.57 -18.98 30.20
CA ARG A 176 -9.91 -19.62 31.36
C ARG A 176 -10.70 -19.43 32.65
N LEU A 177 -11.22 -18.22 32.89
CA LEU A 177 -12.02 -17.94 34.08
C LEU A 177 -13.29 -18.80 34.14
N ALA A 178 -14.02 -18.92 33.03
CA ALA A 178 -15.19 -19.80 32.95
C ALA A 178 -14.80 -21.27 33.15
N ALA A 179 -13.69 -21.72 32.58
CA ALA A 179 -13.19 -23.08 32.76
C ALA A 179 -12.80 -23.37 34.23
N GLU A 180 -12.20 -22.41 34.93
CA GLU A 180 -11.91 -22.51 36.37
C GLU A 180 -13.19 -22.62 37.20
N MET A 181 -14.25 -21.86 36.86
CA MET A 181 -15.55 -21.95 37.52
C MET A 181 -16.19 -23.32 37.31
N LEU A 182 -16.17 -23.87 36.10
CA LEU A 182 -16.62 -25.24 35.83
C LEU A 182 -15.81 -26.27 36.63
N GLY A 183 -14.49 -26.11 36.69
CA GLY A 183 -13.58 -26.97 37.46
C GLY A 183 -13.82 -26.92 38.98
N SER A 184 -14.42 -25.85 39.48
CA SER A 184 -14.83 -25.70 40.89
C SER A 184 -16.15 -26.39 41.25
N GLY A 185 -16.83 -27.00 40.27
CA GLY A 185 -18.06 -27.77 40.46
C GLY A 185 -19.36 -27.00 40.20
N ALA A 186 -19.28 -25.78 39.63
CA ALA A 186 -20.46 -25.03 39.19
C ALA A 186 -21.10 -25.69 37.96
N GLY A 187 -22.43 -25.60 37.83
CA GLY A 187 -23.15 -26.14 36.67
C GLY A 187 -22.89 -25.33 35.39
N GLU A 188 -22.93 -25.98 34.23
CA GLU A 188 -22.69 -25.31 32.93
C GLU A 188 -23.62 -24.11 32.71
N ASP A 189 -24.93 -24.29 32.91
CA ASP A 189 -25.94 -23.23 32.78
C ASP A 189 -25.74 -22.09 33.78
N GLU A 190 -25.24 -22.39 34.97
CA GLU A 190 -24.97 -21.40 36.01
C GLU A 190 -23.79 -20.52 35.61
N VAL A 191 -22.68 -21.14 35.18
CA VAL A 191 -21.48 -20.42 34.72
C VAL A 191 -21.79 -19.62 33.46
N GLU A 192 -22.52 -20.18 32.50
CA GLU A 192 -22.88 -19.48 31.26
C GLU A 192 -23.70 -18.22 31.56
N ASN A 193 -24.76 -18.35 32.38
CA ASN A 193 -25.61 -17.21 32.74
C ASN A 193 -24.86 -16.13 33.52
N GLU A 194 -24.07 -16.52 34.52
CA GLU A 194 -23.26 -15.59 35.33
C GLU A 194 -22.27 -14.81 34.45
N MET A 195 -21.54 -15.51 33.57
CA MET A 195 -20.55 -14.89 32.70
C MET A 195 -21.22 -13.98 31.65
N ASN A 196 -22.32 -14.42 31.04
CA ASN A 196 -23.07 -13.59 30.09
C ASN A 196 -23.65 -12.33 30.75
N LEU A 197 -24.18 -12.43 31.98
CA LEU A 197 -24.67 -11.26 32.74
C LEU A 197 -23.53 -10.30 33.08
N ARG A 198 -22.41 -10.83 33.58
CA ARG A 198 -21.27 -10.03 34.05
C ARG A 198 -20.56 -9.28 32.92
N TYR A 199 -20.50 -9.87 31.73
CA TYR A 199 -19.75 -9.34 30.59
C TYR A 199 -20.64 -8.84 29.44
N ALA A 200 -21.97 -8.77 29.63
CA ALA A 200 -22.91 -8.24 28.63
C ALA A 200 -22.53 -6.82 28.14
N CYS A 201 -22.13 -5.93 29.06
CA CYS A 201 -21.71 -4.57 28.73
C CYS A 201 -20.41 -4.51 27.91
N GLU A 202 -19.60 -5.56 27.93
CA GLU A 202 -18.38 -5.66 27.13
C GLU A 202 -18.67 -6.25 25.73
N LEU A 203 -19.94 -6.53 25.38
CA LEU A 203 -20.33 -7.21 24.15
C LEU A 203 -19.61 -8.56 23.97
N VAL A 204 -19.47 -9.31 25.07
CA VAL A 204 -18.90 -10.66 25.06
C VAL A 204 -20.02 -11.66 25.33
N ARG A 205 -20.02 -12.76 24.58
CA ARG A 205 -20.97 -13.86 24.76
C ARG A 205 -20.25 -15.16 25.05
N PHE A 206 -20.72 -15.88 26.05
CA PHE A 206 -20.29 -17.21 26.43
C PHE A 206 -21.31 -18.24 25.95
N GLU A 207 -20.80 -19.38 25.51
CA GLU A 207 -21.57 -20.57 25.19
C GLU A 207 -20.80 -21.77 25.74
N ILE A 208 -21.41 -22.53 26.65
CA ILE A 208 -20.81 -23.66 27.34
C ILE A 208 -21.58 -24.91 26.99
N SER A 209 -20.88 -25.93 26.49
CA SER A 209 -21.51 -27.22 26.18
C SER A 209 -20.50 -28.36 26.37
N GLY A 210 -20.85 -29.33 27.20
CA GLY A 210 -20.03 -30.53 27.39
C GLY A 210 -18.63 -30.23 27.92
N GLY A 211 -18.53 -29.27 28.85
CA GLY A 211 -17.28 -28.78 29.44
C GLY A 211 -16.45 -27.87 28.52
N GLN A 212 -16.87 -27.64 27.28
CA GLN A 212 -16.18 -26.73 26.36
C GLN A 212 -16.72 -25.31 26.52
N VAL A 213 -15.83 -24.34 26.74
CA VAL A 213 -16.17 -22.92 26.82
C VAL A 213 -15.85 -22.24 25.49
N THR A 214 -16.86 -21.65 24.86
CA THR A 214 -16.71 -20.79 23.69
C THR A 214 -17.00 -19.34 24.08
N VAL A 215 -16.11 -18.42 23.68
CA VAL A 215 -16.23 -16.99 24.00
C VAL A 215 -16.18 -16.18 22.71
N TRP A 216 -17.24 -15.40 22.47
CA TRP A 216 -17.43 -14.58 21.28
C TRP A 216 -17.24 -13.10 21.60
N ASP A 217 -16.47 -12.39 20.77
CA ASP A 217 -16.37 -10.93 20.80
C ASP A 217 -17.39 -10.33 19.82
N LEU A 218 -18.55 -9.90 20.33
CA LEU A 218 -19.58 -9.26 19.52
C LEU A 218 -19.19 -7.83 19.13
N TYR A 219 -18.13 -7.26 19.73
CA TYR A 219 -17.58 -5.96 19.35
C TYR A 219 -16.97 -5.97 17.94
N GLY A 220 -16.38 -7.10 17.52
CA GLY A 220 -15.74 -7.25 16.20
C GLY A 220 -16.72 -7.41 15.04
N GLY A 221 -17.99 -7.72 15.33
CA GLY A 221 -19.06 -7.70 14.34
C GLY A 221 -19.57 -6.28 14.17
N GLN A 222 -19.05 -5.54 13.19
CA GLN A 222 -19.76 -4.36 12.69
C GLN A 222 -21.14 -4.81 12.21
N VAL A 223 -22.17 -4.57 13.01
CA VAL A 223 -23.55 -4.56 12.53
C VAL A 223 -23.64 -3.36 11.59
N ILE A 224 -23.64 -3.61 10.28
CA ILE A 224 -24.15 -2.65 9.33
C ILE A 224 -25.66 -2.59 9.60
N LEU A 225 -26.08 -1.59 10.37
CA LEU A 225 -27.49 -1.20 10.43
C LEU A 225 -27.81 -0.53 9.09
N ALA A 226 -28.58 -1.22 8.25
CA ALA A 226 -29.30 -0.61 7.14
C ALA A 226 -30.66 -0.11 7.63
#